data_AF-A0A553BGG7-F1
#
_entry.id   AF-A0A553BGG7-F1
#
_cell.length_a   1.000
_cell.length_b   1.000
_cell.length_c   1.000
_cell.angle_alpha   90.00
_cell.angle_beta   90.00
_cell.angle_gamma   90.00
#
_symmetry.space_group_name_H-M   'P 1'
#
loop_
_entity.id
_entity.type
_entity.pdbx_description
1 polymer ?
#
loop_
_entity_poly.entity_id
_entity_poly.type
_entity_poly.pdbx_seq_one_letter_code
_entity_poly.pdbx_strand_id
1 'polypeptide(L)'
;MISKYRELFNAQFTEKKYQKLKDDIASDFNYIPTFRLGETPLFISNELKSQLIEGSNEVIALIQKEDFKSLTNKSLELNYNVPNEDEHTTFLAIDFGICEEDGVIIPKLIEVQGFPSLYNYQVNLYEKFKNQYPFLSELTPFINNIEPQEYLNILEEAICNNHPKENVILLEIEPEKQNTKIDFYYCRRDIGIPIVCVTELIKKGKQLFYKNEKGDEILVKRIYNRVIFDELDLRTDLKLNFHFSDELDVEWAGHPNWFFRISKFILPFLKGKYFIETTLLSELTEIPEDLENYVLKPLFSFSGTGVIFHVKKEDIEAVIEKELYILQKKVNYIPIVQSPDGKVKAEVRVLCVWKKDDAAPTLLCNLVRLSRGEMIGVKFNKDMDWVGGTLGLFER
;
A
#
# COMPACT_ATOMS: atom_id res chain seq x y z
N MET A 1 -6.58 -18.93 -10.17
CA MET A 1 -7.38 -17.89 -10.86
C MET A 1 -8.68 -18.52 -11.35
N ILE A 2 -9.76 -17.74 -11.52
CA ILE A 2 -11.02 -18.25 -12.06
C ILE A 2 -10.98 -18.28 -13.60
N SER A 3 -10.87 -19.46 -14.19
CA SER A 3 -10.65 -19.64 -15.64
C SER A 3 -11.79 -19.05 -16.49
N LYS A 4 -13.05 -19.27 -16.10
CA LYS A 4 -14.25 -18.75 -16.79
C LYS A 4 -14.14 -17.24 -17.07
N TYR A 5 -13.83 -16.45 -16.03
CA TYR A 5 -13.76 -14.99 -16.17
C TYR A 5 -12.49 -14.53 -16.89
N ARG A 6 -11.37 -15.24 -16.74
CA ARG A 6 -10.14 -14.95 -17.48
C ARG A 6 -10.32 -15.12 -18.99
N GLU A 7 -10.91 -16.24 -19.41
CA GLU A 7 -11.19 -16.53 -20.81
C GLU A 7 -12.20 -15.54 -21.38
N LEU A 8 -13.28 -15.25 -20.64
CA LEU A 8 -14.30 -14.29 -21.04
C LEU A 8 -13.72 -12.88 -21.22
N PHE A 9 -12.88 -12.42 -20.29
CA PHE A 9 -12.22 -11.13 -20.41
C PHE A 9 -11.32 -11.09 -21.65
N ASN A 10 -10.48 -12.11 -21.86
CA ASN A 10 -9.57 -12.17 -23.00
C ASN A 10 -10.32 -12.15 -24.33
N ALA A 11 -11.44 -12.87 -24.44
CA ALA A 11 -12.28 -12.88 -25.64
C ALA A 11 -12.93 -11.51 -25.93
N GLN A 12 -13.12 -10.68 -24.90
CA GLN A 12 -13.75 -9.36 -25.01
C GLN A 12 -12.76 -8.19 -25.02
N PHE A 13 -11.48 -8.44 -24.72
CA PHE A 13 -10.48 -7.41 -24.62
C PHE A 13 -10.15 -6.83 -25.99
N THR A 14 -10.03 -5.49 -26.04
CA THR A 14 -9.51 -4.77 -27.20
C THR A 14 -8.77 -3.54 -26.71
N GLU A 15 -7.75 -3.10 -27.46
CA GLU A 15 -7.05 -1.83 -27.19
C GLU A 15 -8.02 -0.64 -27.11
N LYS A 16 -9.10 -0.66 -27.91
CA LYS A 16 -10.14 0.36 -27.87
C LYS A 16 -10.86 0.41 -26.51
N LYS A 17 -11.17 -0.73 -25.90
CA LYS A 17 -11.78 -0.77 -24.56
C LYS A 17 -10.79 -0.33 -23.49
N TYR A 18 -9.53 -0.71 -23.61
CA TYR A 18 -8.49 -0.25 -22.69
C TYR A 18 -8.28 1.27 -22.78
N GLN A 19 -8.26 1.83 -23.99
CA GLN A 19 -8.20 3.28 -24.16
C GLN A 19 -9.42 3.97 -23.56
N LYS A 20 -10.64 3.45 -23.80
CA LYS A 20 -11.86 3.96 -23.17
C LYS A 20 -11.82 3.91 -21.65
N LEU A 21 -11.24 2.86 -21.05
CA LEU A 21 -11.05 2.77 -19.60
C LEU A 21 -10.16 3.91 -19.08
N LYS A 22 -9.03 4.16 -19.74
CA LYS A 22 -8.12 5.26 -19.40
C LYS A 22 -8.80 6.62 -19.55
N ASP A 23 -9.54 6.81 -20.65
CA ASP A 23 -10.27 8.06 -20.92
C ASP A 23 -11.38 8.29 -19.89
N ASP A 24 -12.11 7.24 -19.49
CA ASP A 24 -13.19 7.31 -18.49
C ASP A 24 -12.64 7.70 -17.11
N ILE A 25 -11.49 7.13 -16.68
CA ILE A 25 -10.79 7.55 -15.46
C ILE A 25 -10.31 9.00 -15.58
N ALA A 26 -9.71 9.36 -16.71
CA ALA A 26 -9.18 10.70 -16.91
C ALA A 26 -10.27 11.78 -16.89
N SER A 27 -11.47 11.44 -17.36
CA SER A 27 -12.60 12.36 -17.45
C SER A 27 -13.12 12.84 -16.09
N ASP A 28 -12.90 12.07 -15.02
CA ASP A 28 -13.38 12.43 -13.68
C ASP A 28 -12.71 13.73 -13.15
N PHE A 29 -11.45 13.97 -13.52
CA PHE A 29 -10.67 15.11 -13.03
C PHE A 29 -9.81 15.81 -14.09
N ASN A 30 -10.06 15.53 -15.38
CA ASN A 30 -9.21 15.97 -16.49
C ASN A 30 -7.73 15.66 -16.27
N TYR A 31 -7.44 14.46 -15.74
CA TYR A 31 -6.10 14.03 -15.35
C TYR A 31 -5.89 12.55 -15.64
N ILE A 32 -4.89 12.23 -16.46
CA ILE A 32 -4.46 10.85 -16.71
C ILE A 32 -3.45 10.45 -15.63
N PRO A 33 -3.69 9.38 -14.85
CA PRO A 33 -2.71 8.86 -13.89
C PRO A 33 -1.34 8.63 -14.53
N THR A 34 -0.27 8.99 -13.82
CA THR A 34 1.11 8.84 -14.31
C THR A 34 1.67 7.43 -14.13
N PHE A 35 1.10 6.66 -13.20
CA PHE A 35 1.37 5.23 -13.09
C PHE A 35 0.63 4.46 -14.19
N ARG A 36 1.19 3.31 -14.59
CA ARG A 36 0.55 2.46 -15.58
C ARG A 36 -0.68 1.78 -14.98
N LEU A 37 -1.83 1.97 -15.62
CA LEU A 37 -3.05 1.24 -15.35
C LEU A 37 -2.95 -0.17 -15.97
N GLY A 38 -3.17 -1.21 -15.17
CA GLY A 38 -3.23 -2.57 -15.67
C GLY A 38 -4.47 -2.79 -16.54
N GLU A 39 -4.30 -3.53 -17.62
CA GLU A 39 -5.26 -3.75 -18.69
C GLU A 39 -6.43 -4.64 -18.25
N THR A 40 -6.23 -5.43 -17.19
CA THR A 40 -7.17 -6.43 -16.71
C THR A 40 -7.25 -6.44 -15.19
N PRO A 41 -8.41 -6.82 -14.62
CA PRO A 41 -8.49 -7.33 -13.26
C PRO A 41 -7.78 -8.68 -13.11
N LEU A 42 -7.42 -9.05 -11.88
CA LEU A 42 -7.05 -10.41 -11.50
C LEU A 42 -8.29 -11.16 -10.96
N PHE A 43 -8.66 -12.29 -11.56
CA PHE A 43 -9.81 -13.08 -11.11
C PHE A 43 -9.40 -14.09 -10.02
N ILE A 44 -9.50 -13.70 -8.76
CA ILE A 44 -8.98 -14.47 -7.62
C ILE A 44 -9.93 -15.62 -7.29
N SER A 45 -9.42 -16.86 -7.28
CA SER A 45 -10.21 -18.05 -6.90
C SER A 45 -10.53 -18.05 -5.41
N ASN A 46 -11.61 -18.72 -5.01
CA ASN A 46 -12.01 -18.82 -3.60
C ASN A 46 -10.90 -19.40 -2.71
N GLU A 47 -10.15 -20.39 -3.20
CA GLU A 47 -8.99 -20.93 -2.49
C GLU A 47 -7.90 -19.87 -2.24
N LEU A 48 -7.52 -19.10 -3.26
CA LEU A 48 -6.52 -18.03 -3.11
C LEU A 48 -7.05 -16.89 -2.23
N LYS A 49 -8.34 -16.56 -2.32
CA LYS A 49 -9.00 -15.61 -1.41
C LYS A 49 -8.88 -16.06 0.04
N SER A 50 -9.19 -17.32 0.34
CA SER A 50 -9.06 -17.87 1.69
C SER A 50 -7.61 -17.82 2.19
N GLN A 51 -6.64 -18.16 1.34
CA GLN A 51 -5.22 -18.08 1.68
C GLN A 51 -4.76 -16.64 1.98
N LEU A 52 -5.20 -15.64 1.19
CA LEU A 52 -4.89 -14.23 1.42
C LEU A 52 -5.49 -13.73 2.75
N ILE A 53 -6.71 -14.16 3.09
CA ILE A 53 -7.36 -13.83 4.36
C ILE A 53 -6.61 -14.47 5.53
N GLU A 54 -6.25 -15.76 5.42
CA GLU A 54 -5.51 -16.50 6.46
C GLU A 54 -4.16 -15.82 6.75
N GLY A 55 -3.35 -15.56 5.70
CA GLY A 55 -2.08 -14.86 5.85
C GLY A 55 -2.22 -13.43 6.38
N SER A 56 -3.27 -12.71 5.98
CA SER A 56 -3.56 -11.36 6.53
C SER A 56 -3.86 -11.42 8.02
N ASN A 57 -4.67 -12.39 8.46
CA ASN A 57 -5.02 -12.57 9.87
C ASN A 57 -3.81 -12.96 10.72
N GLU A 58 -2.88 -13.75 10.19
CA GLU A 58 -1.62 -14.07 10.88
C GLU A 58 -0.73 -12.83 11.07
N VAL A 59 -0.68 -11.92 10.08
CA VAL A 59 -0.02 -10.60 10.23
C VAL A 59 -0.71 -9.75 11.28
N ILE A 60 -2.04 -9.66 11.23
CA ILE A 60 -2.85 -8.89 12.19
C ILE A 60 -2.63 -9.42 13.62
N ALA A 61 -2.59 -10.74 13.80
CA ALA A 61 -2.34 -11.36 15.09
C ALA A 61 -0.97 -11.00 15.67
N LEU A 62 0.06 -10.82 14.83
CA LEU A 62 1.36 -10.30 15.28
C LEU A 62 1.24 -8.86 15.78
N ILE A 63 0.54 -8.00 15.03
CA ILE A 63 0.36 -6.57 15.36
C ILE A 63 -0.47 -6.39 16.64
N GLN A 64 -1.42 -7.30 16.91
CA GLN A 64 -2.27 -7.29 18.10
C GLN A 64 -1.58 -7.75 19.39
N LYS A 65 -0.34 -8.27 19.33
CA LYS A 65 0.37 -8.67 20.55
C LYS A 65 0.62 -7.48 21.46
N GLU A 66 0.45 -7.68 22.77
CA GLU A 66 0.67 -6.63 23.78
C GLU A 66 2.10 -6.05 23.74
N ASP A 67 3.09 -6.89 23.40
CA ASP A 67 4.50 -6.49 23.29
C ASP A 67 4.89 -5.94 21.91
N PHE A 68 3.95 -5.82 20.95
CA PHE A 68 4.26 -5.41 19.57
C PHE A 68 4.93 -4.03 19.49
N LYS A 69 4.47 -3.04 20.26
CA LYS A 69 5.12 -1.72 20.32
C LYS A 69 6.54 -1.83 20.86
N SER A 70 6.76 -2.59 21.93
CA SER A 70 8.10 -2.82 22.47
C SER A 70 9.02 -3.53 21.48
N LEU A 71 8.50 -4.56 20.80
CA LEU A 71 9.20 -5.32 19.75
C LEU A 71 9.68 -4.42 18.61
N THR A 72 8.89 -3.39 18.27
CA THR A 72 9.13 -2.50 17.13
C THR A 72 9.76 -1.15 17.50
N ASN A 73 10.04 -0.88 18.78
CA ASN A 73 10.63 0.41 19.18
C ASN A 73 11.96 0.71 18.46
N LYS A 74 12.76 -0.32 18.19
CA LYS A 74 14.00 -0.19 17.43
C LYS A 74 13.77 0.42 16.04
N SER A 75 12.62 0.20 15.40
CA SER A 75 12.33 0.82 14.11
C SER A 75 12.11 2.33 14.22
N LEU A 76 11.71 2.84 15.40
CA LEU A 76 11.55 4.28 15.64
C LEU A 76 12.83 4.93 16.13
N GLU A 77 13.68 4.21 16.86
CA GLU A 77 15.02 4.70 17.27
C GLU A 77 15.92 4.99 16.07
N LEU A 78 15.70 4.26 14.97
CA LEU A 78 16.45 4.39 13.73
C LEU A 78 15.82 5.39 12.75
N ASN A 79 14.65 5.98 13.09
CA ASN A 79 13.87 6.86 12.21
C ASN A 79 13.23 8.01 13.01
N TYR A 80 12.24 8.67 12.41
CA TYR A 80 11.42 9.65 13.10
C TYR A 80 10.57 9.02 14.20
N ASN A 81 10.48 9.74 15.32
CA ASN A 81 9.55 9.46 16.41
C ASN A 81 8.60 10.64 16.59
N VAL A 82 7.41 10.52 16.02
CA VAL A 82 6.33 11.51 16.13
C VAL A 82 5.60 11.32 17.47
N PRO A 83 5.40 12.38 18.28
CA PRO A 83 4.70 12.30 19.56
C PRO A 83 3.23 11.90 19.42
N ASN A 84 2.64 11.42 20.52
CA ASN A 84 1.21 11.09 20.64
C ASN A 84 0.75 9.97 19.68
N GLU A 85 1.55 8.91 19.60
CA GLU A 85 1.25 7.73 18.79
C GLU A 85 -0.04 7.01 19.21
N ASP A 86 -0.85 6.63 18.23
CA ASP A 86 -2.07 5.82 18.42
C ASP A 86 -1.79 4.41 18.95
N GLU A 87 -2.79 3.75 19.54
CA GLU A 87 -2.63 2.38 20.05
C GLU A 87 -2.39 1.33 18.96
N HIS A 88 -2.99 1.53 17.79
CA HIS A 88 -2.80 0.69 16.62
C HIS A 88 -2.78 1.54 15.34
N THR A 89 -2.28 0.98 14.24
CA THR A 89 -2.36 1.64 12.93
C THR A 89 -3.81 1.80 12.50
N THR A 90 -4.18 2.92 11.88
CA THR A 90 -5.52 3.09 11.27
C THR A 90 -5.64 2.36 9.94
N PHE A 91 -4.55 2.30 9.18
CA PHE A 91 -4.52 1.73 7.83
C PHE A 91 -3.46 0.65 7.74
N LEU A 92 -3.80 -0.44 7.05
CA LEU A 92 -2.91 -1.59 6.91
C LEU A 92 -3.00 -2.12 5.48
N ALA A 93 -1.87 -2.07 4.78
CA ALA A 93 -1.69 -2.67 3.47
C ALA A 93 -0.78 -3.89 3.60
N ILE A 94 -1.26 -5.06 3.15
CA ILE A 94 -0.55 -6.34 3.26
C ILE A 94 -0.31 -6.89 1.86
N ASP A 95 0.95 -6.98 1.45
CA ASP A 95 1.33 -7.35 0.09
C ASP A 95 1.72 -8.82 0.00
N PHE A 96 0.99 -9.56 -0.85
CA PHE A 96 1.31 -10.95 -1.17
C PHE A 96 1.74 -11.10 -2.62
N GLY A 97 2.90 -11.71 -2.82
CA GLY A 97 3.30 -12.24 -4.12
C GLY A 97 2.57 -13.55 -4.38
N ILE A 98 2.03 -13.72 -5.58
CA ILE A 98 1.40 -14.98 -5.95
C ILE A 98 2.48 -15.93 -6.44
N CYS A 99 2.74 -16.96 -5.64
CA CYS A 99 3.84 -17.89 -5.81
C CYS A 99 3.35 -19.32 -6.05
N GLU A 100 4.29 -20.21 -6.33
CA GLU A 100 4.10 -21.65 -6.40
C GLU A 100 5.09 -22.35 -5.48
N GLU A 101 4.59 -23.31 -4.71
CA GLU A 101 5.36 -24.21 -3.86
C GLU A 101 4.81 -25.62 -4.10
N ASP A 102 5.68 -26.56 -4.51
CA ASP A 102 5.32 -27.95 -4.84
C ASP A 102 4.13 -28.11 -5.81
N GLY A 103 4.05 -27.24 -6.82
CA GLY A 103 2.96 -27.25 -7.82
C GLY A 103 1.65 -26.64 -7.33
N VAL A 104 1.60 -26.11 -6.10
CA VAL A 104 0.43 -25.49 -5.50
C VAL A 104 0.59 -23.97 -5.47
N ILE A 105 -0.45 -23.25 -5.88
CA ILE A 105 -0.49 -21.79 -5.79
C ILE A 105 -0.59 -21.39 -4.33
N ILE A 106 0.33 -20.53 -3.88
CA ILE A 106 0.38 -20.02 -2.52
C ILE A 106 0.80 -18.55 -2.50
N PRO A 107 0.11 -17.67 -1.75
CA PRO A 107 0.57 -16.31 -1.55
C PRO A 107 1.75 -16.29 -0.56
N LYS A 108 2.80 -15.52 -0.87
CA LYS A 108 3.91 -15.29 0.05
C LYS A 108 3.98 -13.79 0.39
N LEU A 109 4.03 -13.47 1.68
CA LEU A 109 4.09 -12.09 2.16
C LEU A 109 5.39 -11.41 1.69
N ILE A 110 5.25 -10.25 1.06
CA ILE A 110 6.36 -9.46 0.52
C ILE A 110 6.68 -8.28 1.43
N GLU A 111 5.64 -7.54 1.83
CA GLU A 111 5.76 -6.41 2.73
C GLU A 111 4.42 -6.09 3.41
N VAL A 112 4.51 -5.37 4.53
CA VAL A 112 3.38 -4.78 5.25
C VAL A 112 3.64 -3.29 5.36
N GLN A 113 2.59 -2.46 5.30
CA GLN A 113 2.71 -1.00 5.32
C GLN A 113 1.56 -0.35 6.09
N GLY A 114 1.91 0.61 6.94
CA GLY A 114 0.97 1.49 7.65
C GLY A 114 0.59 2.75 6.87
N PHE A 115 0.57 2.67 5.54
CA PHE A 115 0.45 3.83 4.67
C PHE A 115 -0.84 3.79 3.81
N PRO A 116 -1.68 4.83 3.86
CA PRO A 116 -2.98 4.80 3.21
C PRO A 116 -2.96 5.27 1.76
N SER A 117 -2.38 4.47 0.87
CA SER A 117 -2.34 4.77 -0.57
C SER A 117 -3.42 4.05 -1.36
N LEU A 118 -4.10 4.78 -2.24
CA LEU A 118 -5.05 4.27 -3.24
C LEU A 118 -6.36 3.67 -2.68
N TYR A 119 -6.71 4.00 -1.43
CA TYR A 119 -7.95 3.54 -0.79
C TYR A 119 -9.21 4.14 -1.45
N ASN A 120 -9.22 5.42 -1.81
CA ASN A 120 -10.36 6.05 -2.50
C ASN A 120 -10.39 5.69 -4.00
N TYR A 121 -9.26 5.28 -4.58
CA TYR A 121 -9.16 4.91 -5.99
C TYR A 121 -9.77 3.54 -6.34
N GLN A 122 -9.64 2.51 -5.49
CA GLN A 122 -9.98 1.13 -5.88
C GLN A 122 -11.44 0.93 -6.31
N VAL A 123 -12.39 1.46 -5.54
CA VAL A 123 -13.82 1.30 -5.83
C VAL A 123 -14.19 2.03 -7.12
N ASN A 124 -13.62 3.21 -7.33
CA ASN A 124 -13.81 3.96 -8.56
C ASN A 124 -13.26 3.21 -9.77
N LEU A 125 -12.06 2.63 -9.66
CA LEU A 125 -11.50 1.80 -10.73
C LEU A 125 -12.40 0.60 -11.09
N TYR A 126 -13.00 -0.05 -10.09
CA TYR A 126 -13.95 -1.14 -10.31
C TYR A 126 -15.18 -0.71 -11.11
N GLU A 127 -15.78 0.44 -10.79
CA GLU A 127 -16.92 0.97 -11.54
C GLU A 127 -16.54 1.27 -13.00
N LYS A 128 -15.34 1.81 -13.23
CA LYS A 128 -14.84 2.09 -14.59
C LYS A 128 -14.62 0.80 -15.39
N PHE A 129 -14.11 -0.26 -14.75
CA PHE A 129 -14.02 -1.59 -15.38
C PHE A 129 -15.40 -2.16 -15.74
N LYS A 130 -16.38 -2.07 -14.84
CA LYS A 130 -17.77 -2.52 -15.08
C LYS A 130 -18.40 -1.84 -16.29
N ASN A 131 -18.16 -0.54 -16.48
CA ASN A 131 -18.66 0.19 -17.65
C ASN A 131 -18.16 -0.40 -18.99
N GLN A 132 -16.92 -0.90 -19.02
CA GLN A 132 -16.33 -1.50 -20.22
C GLN A 132 -16.63 -3.00 -20.36
N TYR A 133 -16.91 -3.67 -19.24
CA TYR A 133 -17.16 -5.10 -19.15
C TYR A 133 -18.32 -5.40 -18.16
N PRO A 134 -19.58 -5.34 -18.62
CA PRO A 134 -20.75 -5.46 -17.73
C PRO A 134 -20.84 -6.77 -16.93
N PHE A 135 -20.24 -7.87 -17.43
CA PHE A 135 -20.21 -9.16 -16.73
C PHE A 135 -19.45 -9.10 -15.39
N LEU A 136 -18.60 -8.08 -15.18
CA LEU A 136 -17.88 -7.88 -13.91
C LEU A 136 -18.81 -7.51 -12.74
N SER A 137 -20.09 -7.24 -13.02
CA SER A 137 -21.12 -7.07 -11.98
C SER A 137 -21.41 -8.35 -11.19
N GLU A 138 -21.10 -9.54 -11.75
CA GLU A 138 -21.17 -10.83 -11.05
C GLU A 138 -20.07 -11.01 -10.00
N LEU A 139 -19.06 -10.14 -10.02
CA LEU A 139 -17.87 -10.20 -9.17
C LEU A 139 -17.81 -9.01 -8.21
N THR A 140 -16.88 -9.04 -7.27
CA THR A 140 -16.65 -7.94 -6.31
C THR A 140 -15.17 -7.73 -6.02
N PRO A 141 -14.70 -6.48 -5.83
CA PRO A 141 -13.34 -6.20 -5.35
C PRO A 141 -13.22 -6.36 -3.82
N PHE A 142 -14.34 -6.49 -3.11
CA PHE A 142 -14.38 -6.54 -1.65
C PHE A 142 -14.08 -7.94 -1.15
N ILE A 143 -13.26 -8.02 -0.10
CA ILE A 143 -12.86 -9.29 0.52
C ILE A 143 -14.04 -9.90 1.28
N ASN A 144 -14.81 -9.05 1.95
CA ASN A 144 -16.01 -9.41 2.67
C ASN A 144 -17.27 -9.02 1.87
N ASN A 145 -18.45 -9.22 2.46
CA ASN A 145 -19.74 -8.84 1.87
C ASN A 145 -20.03 -7.33 1.99
N ILE A 146 -18.98 -6.51 1.97
CA ILE A 146 -19.07 -5.05 2.07
C ILE A 146 -19.58 -4.54 0.72
N GLU A 147 -20.54 -3.62 0.77
CA GLU A 147 -21.04 -2.92 -0.40
C GLU A 147 -20.33 -1.55 -0.60
N PRO A 148 -20.33 -0.97 -1.81
CA PRO A 148 -19.57 0.26 -2.09
C PRO A 148 -19.84 1.43 -1.13
N GLN A 149 -21.10 1.61 -0.70
CA GLN A 149 -21.46 2.68 0.24
C GLN A 149 -20.92 2.41 1.65
N GLU A 150 -20.96 1.15 2.10
CA GLU A 150 -20.40 0.75 3.39
C GLU A 150 -18.87 0.94 3.40
N TYR A 151 -18.20 0.61 2.31
CA TYR A 151 -16.77 0.89 2.13
C TYR A 151 -16.46 2.39 2.29
N LEU A 152 -17.22 3.28 1.62
CA LEU A 152 -17.04 4.72 1.78
C LEU A 152 -17.26 5.18 3.22
N ASN A 153 -18.30 4.67 3.89
CA ASN A 153 -18.60 5.04 5.27
C ASN A 153 -17.46 4.62 6.21
N ILE A 154 -16.89 3.42 6.03
CA ILE A 154 -15.73 2.96 6.82
C ILE A 154 -14.53 3.89 6.61
N LEU A 155 -14.25 4.29 5.36
CA LEU A 155 -13.16 5.23 5.08
C LEU A 155 -13.41 6.61 5.70
N GLU A 156 -14.61 7.16 5.54
CA GLU A 156 -14.98 8.46 6.10
C GLU A 156 -14.89 8.45 7.63
N GLU A 157 -15.36 7.40 8.30
CA GLU A 157 -15.27 7.25 9.74
C GLU A 157 -13.80 7.20 10.20
N ALA A 158 -12.96 6.40 9.54
CA ALA A 158 -11.54 6.28 9.88
C ALA A 158 -10.74 7.57 9.60
N ILE A 159 -11.06 8.28 8.53
CA ILE A 159 -10.37 9.50 8.11
C ILE A 159 -10.82 10.70 8.94
N CYS A 160 -12.12 10.89 9.13
CA CYS A 160 -12.68 12.08 9.75
C CYS A 160 -12.84 11.94 11.27
N ASN A 161 -13.07 10.74 11.80
CA ASN A 161 -13.33 10.50 13.22
C ASN A 161 -14.32 11.51 13.84
N ASN A 162 -15.43 11.77 13.14
CA ASN A 162 -16.47 12.75 13.50
C ASN A 162 -16.03 14.22 13.62
N HIS A 163 -14.81 14.58 13.22
CA HIS A 163 -14.41 15.98 13.10
C HIS A 163 -15.10 16.64 11.90
N PRO A 164 -15.39 17.96 11.95
CA PRO A 164 -15.85 18.69 10.78
C PRO A 164 -14.84 18.57 9.63
N LYS A 165 -15.33 18.29 8.41
CA LYS A 165 -14.50 18.01 7.23
C LYS A 165 -13.49 19.12 6.92
N GLU A 166 -13.84 20.38 7.18
CA GLU A 166 -12.92 21.51 7.02
C GLU A 166 -11.74 21.49 8.00
N ASN A 167 -11.86 20.80 9.14
CA ASN A 167 -10.78 20.64 10.12
C ASN A 167 -9.97 19.34 9.91
N VAL A 168 -10.34 18.51 8.93
CA VAL A 168 -9.64 17.27 8.57
C VAL A 168 -8.91 17.52 7.26
N ILE A 169 -7.59 17.37 7.22
CA ILE A 169 -6.83 17.62 5.98
C ILE A 169 -6.19 16.34 5.46
N LEU A 170 -6.14 16.17 4.15
CA LEU A 170 -5.19 15.26 3.50
C LEU A 170 -3.87 16.01 3.35
N LEU A 171 -2.85 15.59 4.09
CA LEU A 171 -1.55 16.24 4.12
C LEU A 171 -0.53 15.46 3.28
N GLU A 172 0.16 16.15 2.38
CA GLU A 172 1.14 15.55 1.47
C GLU A 172 2.27 16.52 1.09
N ILE A 173 3.39 15.99 0.61
CA ILE A 173 4.48 16.75 -0.03
C ILE A 173 4.11 17.07 -1.47
N GLU A 174 3.86 18.35 -1.77
CA GLU A 174 3.54 18.83 -3.13
C GLU A 174 2.50 17.92 -3.83
N PRO A 175 1.27 17.84 -3.28
CA PRO A 175 0.26 16.84 -3.66
C PRO A 175 -0.01 16.77 -5.17
N GLU A 176 0.16 17.87 -5.89
CA GLU A 176 0.00 17.95 -7.34
C GLU A 176 1.07 17.21 -8.16
N LYS A 177 2.24 16.93 -7.56
CA LYS A 177 3.36 16.20 -8.18
C LYS A 177 3.33 14.70 -7.88
N GLN A 178 2.51 14.26 -6.92
CA GLN A 178 2.45 12.87 -6.53
C GLN A 178 1.83 11.98 -7.61
N ASN A 179 2.45 10.80 -7.83
CA ASN A 179 1.96 9.84 -8.82
C ASN A 179 0.56 9.32 -8.49
N THR A 180 0.21 9.27 -7.20
CA THR A 180 -1.07 8.73 -6.72
C THR A 180 -2.14 9.82 -6.52
N LYS A 181 -1.93 11.05 -7.00
CA LYS A 181 -2.84 12.17 -6.75
C LYS A 181 -4.29 12.00 -7.19
N ILE A 182 -4.54 11.06 -8.11
CA ILE A 182 -5.89 10.65 -8.48
C ILE A 182 -6.70 10.20 -7.25
N ASP A 183 -6.05 9.53 -6.30
CA ASP A 183 -6.66 9.08 -5.05
C ASP A 183 -7.02 10.25 -4.14
N PHE A 184 -6.22 11.32 -4.13
CA PHE A 184 -6.52 12.55 -3.39
C PHE A 184 -7.77 13.22 -3.96
N TYR A 185 -7.90 13.26 -5.28
CA TYR A 185 -9.05 13.85 -5.94
C TYR A 185 -10.33 13.06 -5.68
N TYR A 186 -10.27 11.73 -5.69
CA TYR A 186 -11.39 10.90 -5.25
C TYR A 186 -11.69 11.10 -3.77
N CYS A 187 -10.69 11.16 -2.89
CA CYS A 187 -10.87 11.45 -1.47
C CYS A 187 -11.61 12.79 -1.25
N ARG A 188 -11.17 13.85 -1.93
CA ARG A 188 -11.85 15.16 -1.88
C ARG A 188 -13.27 15.10 -2.45
N ARG A 189 -13.51 14.39 -3.56
CA ARG A 189 -14.85 14.26 -4.17
C ARG A 189 -15.81 13.48 -3.26
N ASP A 190 -15.34 12.37 -2.70
CA ASP A 190 -16.16 11.37 -2.02
C ASP A 190 -16.34 11.69 -0.53
N ILE A 191 -15.28 12.14 0.13
CA ILE A 191 -15.27 12.46 1.57
C ILE A 191 -15.41 13.96 1.79
N GLY A 192 -14.85 14.83 0.93
CA GLY A 192 -15.02 16.28 1.06
C GLY A 192 -13.98 16.97 1.94
N ILE A 193 -12.80 16.36 2.15
CA ILE A 193 -11.71 16.99 2.91
C ILE A 193 -10.75 17.79 2.00
N PRO A 194 -10.19 18.92 2.48
CA PRO A 194 -9.15 19.67 1.78
C PRO A 194 -7.86 18.86 1.60
N ILE A 195 -7.17 19.11 0.48
CA ILE A 195 -5.82 18.61 0.19
C ILE A 195 -4.86 19.77 0.47
N VAL A 196 -3.86 19.55 1.34
CA VAL A 196 -2.96 20.61 1.82
C VAL A 196 -1.51 20.15 1.67
N CYS A 197 -0.64 21.04 1.18
CA CYS A 197 0.79 20.76 1.13
C CYS A 197 1.44 20.99 2.51
N VAL A 198 2.43 20.19 2.88
CA VAL A 198 3.22 20.38 4.12
C VAL A 198 3.81 21.79 4.27
N THR A 199 4.13 22.47 3.18
CA THR A 199 4.69 23.84 3.19
C THR A 199 3.65 24.92 3.42
N GLU A 200 2.36 24.61 3.29
CA GLU A 200 1.25 25.56 3.41
C GLU A 200 0.69 25.62 4.84
N LEU A 201 1.08 24.68 5.70
CA LEU A 201 0.68 24.68 7.10
C LEU A 201 1.30 25.85 7.85
N ILE A 202 0.50 26.46 8.73
CA ILE A 202 0.87 27.59 9.58
C ILE A 202 0.80 27.11 11.03
N LYS A 203 1.93 27.11 11.73
CA LYS A 203 1.99 26.76 13.14
C LYS A 203 1.74 27.99 14.03
N LYS A 204 0.85 27.85 15.01
CA LYS A 204 0.63 28.84 16.08
C LYS A 204 0.59 28.13 17.43
N GLY A 205 1.69 28.23 18.18
CA GLY A 205 1.86 27.42 19.40
C GLY A 205 1.88 25.93 19.05
N LYS A 206 0.96 25.15 19.63
CA LYS A 206 0.79 23.72 19.34
C LYS A 206 -0.21 23.42 18.22
N GLN A 207 -0.90 24.44 17.71
CA GLN A 207 -1.97 24.28 16.71
C GLN A 207 -1.46 24.51 15.30
N LEU A 208 -2.05 23.79 14.35
CA LEU A 208 -1.80 23.94 12.92
C LEU A 208 -3.01 24.56 12.22
N PHE A 209 -2.76 25.40 11.23
CA PHE A 209 -3.78 26.04 10.40
C PHE A 209 -3.40 25.91 8.93
N TYR A 210 -4.39 25.94 8.05
CA TYR A 210 -4.20 26.15 6.61
C TYR A 210 -5.09 27.30 6.13
N LYS A 211 -4.82 27.84 4.95
CA LYS A 211 -5.70 28.85 4.32
C LYS A 211 -6.63 28.17 3.32
N ASN A 212 -7.94 28.38 3.49
CA ASN A 212 -8.93 27.90 2.52
C ASN A 212 -8.90 28.76 1.23
N GLU A 213 -9.72 28.40 0.24
CA GLU A 213 -9.81 29.13 -1.04
C GLU A 213 -10.24 30.60 -0.91
N LYS A 214 -10.90 30.97 0.21
CA LYS A 214 -11.28 32.36 0.53
C LYS A 214 -10.18 33.14 1.24
N GLY A 215 -9.10 32.46 1.64
CA GLY A 215 -8.00 33.01 2.40
C GLY A 215 -8.20 32.97 3.92
N ASP A 216 -9.29 32.37 4.42
CA ASP A 216 -9.53 32.23 5.85
C ASP A 216 -8.60 31.16 6.44
N GLU A 217 -8.06 31.44 7.63
CA GLU A 217 -7.25 30.46 8.37
C GLU A 217 -8.16 29.49 9.12
N ILE A 218 -8.08 28.21 8.76
CA ILE A 218 -8.87 27.13 9.33
C ILE A 218 -7.99 26.26 10.22
N LEU A 219 -8.46 25.99 11.43
CA LEU A 219 -7.78 25.10 12.37
C LEU A 219 -7.76 23.67 11.83
N VAL A 220 -6.60 23.04 11.86
CA VAL A 220 -6.44 21.60 11.59
C VAL A 220 -6.62 20.86 12.90
N LYS A 221 -7.60 19.96 12.97
CA LYS A 221 -7.85 19.07 14.11
C LYS A 221 -7.39 17.65 13.86
N ARG A 222 -7.44 17.20 12.60
CA ARG A 222 -7.04 15.85 12.21
C ARG A 222 -6.30 15.85 10.88
N ILE A 223 -5.26 15.05 10.80
CA ILE A 223 -4.42 14.91 9.61
C ILE A 223 -4.55 13.49 9.07
N TYR A 224 -5.14 13.37 7.89
CA TYR A 224 -5.01 12.18 7.05
C TYR A 224 -3.65 12.21 6.36
N ASN A 225 -2.70 11.48 6.94
CA ASN A 225 -1.30 11.58 6.58
C ASN A 225 -1.01 10.80 5.30
N ARG A 226 -0.52 11.50 4.28
CA ARG A 226 0.02 10.92 3.05
C ARG A 226 1.50 11.20 2.86
N VAL A 227 2.14 11.87 3.81
CA VAL A 227 3.58 12.15 3.77
C VAL A 227 4.40 10.88 4.03
N ILE A 228 5.32 10.57 3.13
CA ILE A 228 6.37 9.56 3.31
C ILE A 228 7.64 10.28 3.77
N PHE A 229 8.16 9.91 4.94
CA PHE A 229 9.26 10.62 5.59
C PHE A 229 10.59 10.43 4.85
N ASP A 230 10.85 9.23 4.30
CA ASP A 230 12.01 9.01 3.42
C ASP A 230 12.03 9.96 2.22
N GLU A 231 10.86 10.33 1.68
CA GLU A 231 10.75 11.32 0.61
C GLU A 231 10.96 12.73 1.16
N LEU A 232 10.40 13.05 2.32
CA LEU A 232 10.56 14.33 2.99
C LEU A 232 12.04 14.65 3.28
N ASP A 233 12.81 13.67 3.74
CA ASP A 233 14.24 13.81 4.07
C ASP A 233 15.09 14.17 2.85
N LEU A 234 14.70 13.67 1.68
CA LEU A 234 15.38 13.98 0.42
C LEU A 234 15.06 15.39 -0.08
N ARG A 235 14.05 16.05 0.49
CA ARG A 235 13.54 17.37 0.06
C ARG A 235 14.06 18.51 0.94
N THR A 236 15.38 18.64 1.00
CA THR A 236 16.09 19.71 1.73
C THR A 236 15.82 21.12 1.21
N ASP A 237 15.19 21.24 0.04
CA ASP A 237 14.73 22.49 -0.56
C ASP A 237 13.44 23.03 0.07
N LEU A 238 12.63 22.18 0.72
CA LEU A 238 11.35 22.56 1.28
C LEU A 238 11.53 23.39 2.56
N LYS A 239 10.74 24.47 2.67
CA LYS A 239 10.64 25.28 3.89
C LYS A 239 9.36 24.93 4.62
N LEU A 240 9.48 24.17 5.70
CA LEU A 240 8.37 23.82 6.57
C LEU A 240 8.21 24.87 7.68
N ASN A 241 6.97 25.15 8.06
CA ASN A 241 6.67 26.05 9.19
C ASN A 241 6.46 25.29 10.51
N PHE A 242 6.62 23.97 10.49
CA PHE A 242 6.52 23.08 11.64
C PHE A 242 7.42 21.85 11.43
N HIS A 243 7.64 21.08 12.49
CA HIS A 243 8.29 19.78 12.43
C HIS A 243 7.31 18.69 12.88
N PHE A 244 7.38 17.51 12.26
CA PHE A 244 6.55 16.37 12.67
C PHE A 244 6.86 15.86 14.08
N SER A 245 8.04 16.14 14.62
CA SER A 245 8.41 15.84 16.01
C SER A 245 7.93 16.89 17.02
N ASP A 246 7.26 17.95 16.57
CA ASP A 246 6.63 18.93 17.46
C ASP A 246 5.48 18.27 18.26
N GLU A 247 5.28 18.73 19.49
CA GLU A 247 4.09 18.36 20.28
C GLU A 247 2.87 19.18 19.77
N LEU A 248 2.15 18.62 18.80
CA LEU A 248 1.03 19.25 18.11
C LEU A 248 -0.33 18.80 18.68
N ASP A 249 -1.28 19.72 18.72
CA ASP A 249 -2.69 19.49 19.08
C ASP A 249 -3.48 19.03 17.84
N VAL A 250 -3.12 17.86 17.31
CA VAL A 250 -3.76 17.23 16.14
C VAL A 250 -3.92 15.73 16.36
N GLU A 251 -4.99 15.18 15.82
CA GLU A 251 -5.19 13.73 15.73
C GLU A 251 -4.68 13.22 14.38
N TRP A 252 -4.19 11.99 14.32
CA TRP A 252 -3.71 11.38 13.09
C TRP A 252 -4.72 10.34 12.56
N ALA A 253 -4.97 10.35 11.26
CA ALA A 253 -5.53 9.23 10.53
C ALA A 253 -4.38 8.57 9.77
N GLY A 254 -3.80 7.51 10.36
CA GLY A 254 -2.54 6.92 9.91
C GLY A 254 -1.33 7.64 10.52
N HIS A 255 -1.11 7.46 11.83
CA HIS A 255 0.00 8.07 12.53
C HIS A 255 1.37 7.66 11.93
N PRO A 256 2.29 8.61 11.67
CA PRO A 256 3.53 8.36 10.93
C PRO A 256 4.39 7.21 11.44
N ASN A 257 4.52 7.05 12.76
CA ASN A 257 5.35 5.98 13.35
C ASN A 257 4.93 4.58 12.88
N TRP A 258 3.65 4.35 12.59
CA TRP A 258 3.17 3.04 12.13
C TRP A 258 3.74 2.66 10.77
N PHE A 259 4.13 3.62 9.92
CA PHE A 259 4.86 3.34 8.69
C PHE A 259 6.16 2.57 8.96
N PHE A 260 6.91 2.96 9.98
CA PHE A 260 8.17 2.34 10.37
C PHE A 260 7.97 1.06 11.18
N ARG A 261 7.00 1.05 12.11
CA ARG A 261 6.71 -0.12 12.97
C ARG A 261 6.33 -1.36 12.18
N ILE A 262 5.39 -1.24 11.23
CA ILE A 262 4.87 -2.40 10.47
C ILE A 262 5.55 -2.58 9.11
N SER A 263 6.77 -2.04 8.96
CA SER A 263 7.59 -2.12 7.74
C SER A 263 8.18 -3.52 7.52
N LYS A 264 9.21 -3.62 6.66
CA LYS A 264 10.02 -4.85 6.48
C LYS A 264 10.61 -5.38 7.80
N PHE A 265 10.67 -4.53 8.83
CA PHE A 265 11.14 -4.86 10.16
C PHE A 265 10.37 -6.03 10.79
N ILE A 266 9.08 -6.21 10.47
CA ILE A 266 8.29 -7.27 11.12
C ILE A 266 8.42 -8.65 10.45
N LEU A 267 8.96 -8.72 9.24
CA LEU A 267 9.05 -9.96 8.45
C LEU A 267 9.79 -11.11 9.17
N PRO A 268 10.91 -10.88 9.88
CA PRO A 268 11.61 -11.92 10.64
C PRO A 268 10.77 -12.57 11.76
N PHE A 269 9.78 -11.85 12.30
CA PHE A 269 8.93 -12.32 13.40
C PHE A 269 7.72 -13.14 12.93
N LEU A 270 7.46 -13.17 11.62
CA LEU A 270 6.36 -13.92 11.01
C LEU A 270 6.87 -15.31 10.57
N LYS A 271 6.16 -16.36 10.99
CA LYS A 271 6.50 -17.77 10.73
C LYS A 271 5.26 -18.54 10.32
N GLY A 272 5.38 -19.38 9.30
CA GLY A 272 4.23 -20.08 8.71
C GLY A 272 4.36 -20.20 7.20
N LYS A 273 3.39 -20.88 6.58
CA LYS A 273 3.41 -21.21 5.14
C LYS A 273 3.32 -19.99 4.22
N TYR A 274 2.77 -18.87 4.71
CA TYR A 274 2.64 -17.63 3.94
C TYR A 274 3.85 -16.70 4.05
N PHE A 275 4.80 -16.98 4.92
CA PHE A 275 5.88 -16.07 5.21
C PHE A 275 7.19 -16.57 4.64
N ILE A 276 7.95 -15.63 4.08
CA ILE A 276 9.26 -15.93 3.51
C ILE A 276 10.27 -15.94 4.64
N GLU A 277 11.13 -16.96 4.67
CA GLU A 277 12.22 -17.03 5.62
C GLU A 277 13.08 -15.77 5.52
N THR A 278 13.12 -15.03 6.63
CA THR A 278 13.74 -13.71 6.73
C THR A 278 14.50 -13.62 8.03
N THR A 279 15.71 -13.06 7.97
CA THR A 279 16.60 -12.88 9.11
C THR A 279 17.09 -11.42 9.13
N LEU A 280 17.06 -10.77 10.30
CA LEU A 280 17.75 -9.49 10.47
C LEU A 280 19.25 -9.72 10.29
N LEU A 281 19.92 -8.87 9.51
CA LEU A 281 21.34 -9.09 9.23
C LEU A 281 22.20 -8.95 10.51
N SER A 282 21.74 -8.18 11.49
CA SER A 282 22.34 -8.10 12.83
C SER A 282 22.24 -9.40 13.64
N GLU A 283 21.31 -10.28 13.30
CA GLU A 283 21.08 -11.58 13.96
C GLU A 283 21.68 -12.75 13.16
N LEU A 284 22.29 -12.47 12.00
CA LEU A 284 22.88 -13.49 11.14
C LEU A 284 24.14 -14.06 11.81
N THR A 285 24.08 -15.33 12.21
CA THR A 285 25.19 -16.06 12.85
C THR A 285 26.28 -16.45 11.86
N GLU A 286 25.88 -16.85 10.65
CA GLU A 286 26.75 -17.30 9.58
C GLU A 286 26.14 -16.97 8.21
N ILE A 287 26.98 -16.63 7.25
CA ILE A 287 26.53 -16.29 5.89
C ILE A 287 26.17 -17.60 5.16
N PRO A 288 24.93 -17.76 4.64
CA PRO A 288 24.54 -18.95 3.90
C PRO A 288 25.47 -19.24 2.71
N GLU A 289 25.72 -20.50 2.40
CA GLU A 289 26.53 -20.89 1.25
C GLU A 289 25.78 -20.70 -0.08
N ASP A 290 24.45 -20.77 -0.05
CA ASP A 290 23.55 -20.74 -1.21
C ASP A 290 22.92 -19.35 -1.44
N LEU A 291 23.75 -18.29 -1.43
CA LEU A 291 23.31 -16.90 -1.57
C LEU A 291 22.50 -16.60 -2.85
N GLU A 292 22.58 -17.44 -3.88
CA GLU A 292 21.73 -17.35 -5.06
C GLU A 292 20.24 -17.43 -4.74
N ASN A 293 19.88 -18.05 -3.61
CA ASN A 293 18.52 -18.20 -3.12
C ASN A 293 18.07 -17.04 -2.22
N TYR A 294 18.88 -15.98 -2.05
CA TYR A 294 18.56 -14.88 -1.14
C TYR A 294 18.54 -13.52 -1.84
N VAL A 295 17.84 -12.58 -1.21
CA VAL A 295 17.83 -11.15 -1.52
C VAL A 295 18.17 -10.38 -0.26
N LEU A 296 19.02 -9.36 -0.41
CA LEU A 296 19.40 -8.45 0.68
C LEU A 296 18.59 -7.16 0.51
N LYS A 297 17.85 -6.78 1.55
CA LYS A 297 16.95 -5.62 1.51
C LYS A 297 17.23 -4.67 2.67
N PRO A 298 17.38 -3.37 2.43
CA PRO A 298 17.29 -2.38 3.50
C PRO A 298 15.87 -2.34 4.06
N LEU A 299 15.75 -2.07 5.36
CA LEU A 299 14.48 -2.04 6.09
C LEU A 299 13.62 -0.82 5.73
N PHE A 300 14.23 0.36 5.68
CA PHE A 300 13.56 1.65 5.51
C PHE A 300 13.81 2.23 4.12
N SER A 301 13.50 1.45 3.09
CA SER A 301 13.54 1.95 1.72
C SER A 301 12.19 1.85 1.02
N PHE A 302 11.83 2.93 0.35
CA PHE A 302 10.63 2.99 -0.46
C PHE A 302 10.87 2.52 -1.90
N SER A 303 9.86 1.87 -2.48
CA SER A 303 9.81 1.46 -3.89
C SER A 303 11.00 0.60 -4.38
N GLY A 304 11.53 -0.28 -3.52
CA GLY A 304 12.58 -1.25 -3.89
C GLY A 304 13.99 -0.66 -4.04
N THR A 305 14.21 0.56 -3.57
CA THR A 305 15.53 1.21 -3.61
C THR A 305 16.52 0.45 -2.71
N GLY A 306 17.73 0.15 -3.19
CA GLY A 306 18.78 -0.52 -2.41
C GLY A 306 18.63 -2.04 -2.26
N VAL A 307 17.65 -2.67 -2.91
CA VAL A 307 17.52 -4.13 -2.92
C VAL A 307 18.60 -4.77 -3.79
N ILE A 308 19.34 -5.73 -3.23
CA ILE A 308 20.32 -6.53 -3.96
C ILE A 308 19.73 -7.91 -4.23
N PHE A 309 19.43 -8.18 -5.50
CA PHE A 309 18.73 -9.41 -5.91
C PHE A 309 19.69 -10.60 -6.11
N HIS A 310 20.91 -10.34 -6.57
CA HIS A 310 21.95 -11.36 -6.73
C HIS A 310 23.01 -11.14 -5.66
N VAL A 311 22.70 -11.60 -4.45
CA VAL A 311 23.53 -11.40 -3.26
C VAL A 311 24.83 -12.18 -3.40
N LYS A 312 25.93 -11.51 -3.09
CA LYS A 312 27.25 -12.12 -2.89
C LYS A 312 27.70 -11.93 -1.44
N LYS A 313 28.71 -12.69 -1.04
CA LYS A 313 29.26 -12.61 0.31
C LYS A 313 29.78 -11.19 0.62
N GLU A 314 30.41 -10.56 -0.36
CA GLU A 314 30.97 -9.22 -0.24
C GLU A 314 29.88 -8.17 -0.01
N ASP A 315 28.68 -8.36 -0.56
CA ASP A 315 27.55 -7.43 -0.37
C ASP A 315 27.11 -7.43 1.10
N ILE A 316 27.11 -8.58 1.76
CA ILE A 316 26.75 -8.73 3.18
C ILE A 316 27.85 -8.15 4.07
N GLU A 317 29.12 -8.42 3.76
CA GLU A 317 30.26 -7.94 4.53
C GLU A 317 30.43 -6.42 4.46
N ALA A 318 30.02 -5.81 3.34
CA ALA A 318 30.07 -4.36 3.15
C ALA A 318 28.99 -3.59 3.93
N VAL A 319 27.96 -4.26 4.47
CA VAL A 319 26.92 -3.59 5.26
C VAL A 319 27.48 -3.14 6.61
N ILE A 320 27.52 -1.82 6.81
CA ILE A 320 27.97 -1.19 8.06
C ILE A 320 26.90 -1.33 9.15
N GLU A 321 25.69 -0.86 8.87
CA GLU A 321 24.57 -0.85 9.82
C GLU A 321 23.69 -2.09 9.61
N LYS A 322 24.13 -3.24 10.13
CA LYS A 322 23.46 -4.53 9.90
C LYS A 322 22.03 -4.57 10.45
N GLU A 323 21.73 -3.82 11.49
CA GLU A 323 20.37 -3.67 12.03
C GLU A 323 19.38 -3.02 11.06
N LEU A 324 19.86 -2.38 9.98
CA LEU A 324 19.03 -1.76 8.94
C LEU A 324 18.75 -2.66 7.74
N TYR A 325 19.16 -3.93 7.80
CA TYR A 325 19.05 -4.85 6.67
C TYR A 325 18.43 -6.19 7.08
N ILE A 326 17.73 -6.80 6.14
CA ILE A 326 17.26 -8.20 6.21
C ILE A 326 17.86 -9.00 5.07
N LEU A 327 18.21 -10.25 5.37
CA LEU A 327 18.47 -11.29 4.38
C LEU A 327 17.22 -12.17 4.28
N GLN A 328 16.61 -12.24 3.11
CA GLN A 328 15.35 -12.94 2.88
C GLN A 328 15.51 -13.95 1.75
N LYS A 329 14.93 -15.15 1.90
CA LYS A 329 14.90 -16.14 0.79
C LYS A 329 14.11 -15.61 -0.41
N LYS A 330 14.46 -16.08 -1.60
CA LYS A 330 13.69 -15.86 -2.83
C LYS A 330 12.46 -16.75 -2.83
N VAL A 331 11.43 -16.28 -3.50
CA VAL A 331 10.21 -17.05 -3.77
C VAL A 331 9.97 -17.12 -5.28
N ASN A 332 9.37 -18.23 -5.71
CA ASN A 332 9.03 -18.45 -7.10
C ASN A 332 7.66 -17.83 -7.42
N TYR A 333 7.66 -16.66 -8.04
CA TYR A 333 6.43 -16.05 -8.54
C TYR A 333 5.88 -16.82 -9.73
N ILE A 334 4.67 -17.36 -9.59
CA ILE A 334 3.98 -17.99 -10.71
C ILE A 334 3.40 -16.89 -11.61
N PRO A 335 3.64 -16.95 -12.93
CA PRO A 335 3.05 -16.00 -13.86
C PRO A 335 1.59 -16.38 -14.12
N ILE A 336 0.75 -16.14 -13.11
CA ILE A 336 -0.62 -16.63 -13.01
C ILE A 336 -1.55 -16.04 -14.07
N VAL A 337 -1.31 -14.81 -14.52
CA VAL A 337 -2.16 -14.11 -15.49
C VAL A 337 -1.76 -14.47 -16.92
N GLN A 338 -2.67 -15.11 -17.65
CA GLN A 338 -2.52 -15.33 -19.09
C GLN A 338 -3.01 -14.10 -19.86
N SER A 339 -2.07 -13.27 -20.30
CA SER A 339 -2.32 -12.19 -21.25
C SER A 339 -2.27 -12.72 -22.70
N PRO A 340 -2.78 -11.97 -23.70
CA PRO A 340 -2.66 -12.31 -25.12
C PRO A 340 -1.21 -12.56 -25.54
N ASP A 341 -0.27 -11.74 -25.05
CA ASP A 341 1.13 -11.74 -25.51
C ASP A 341 2.11 -12.38 -24.52
N GLY A 342 1.62 -13.12 -23.51
CA GLY A 342 2.50 -13.81 -22.57
C GLY A 342 1.92 -14.02 -21.17
N LYS A 343 2.72 -14.59 -20.29
CA LYS A 343 2.34 -14.81 -18.89
C LYS A 343 2.82 -13.65 -18.01
N VAL A 344 2.03 -13.31 -16.99
CA VAL A 344 2.22 -12.13 -16.14
C VAL A 344 2.10 -12.53 -14.67
N LYS A 345 3.03 -12.06 -13.85
CA LYS A 345 3.05 -12.24 -12.39
C LYS A 345 2.15 -11.22 -11.73
N ALA A 346 1.65 -11.55 -10.54
CA ALA A 346 0.79 -10.67 -9.77
C ALA A 346 1.25 -10.59 -8.31
N GLU A 347 1.09 -9.40 -7.74
CA GLU A 347 1.03 -9.18 -6.30
C GLU A 347 -0.36 -8.66 -5.92
N VAL A 348 -0.92 -9.16 -4.83
CA VAL A 348 -2.19 -8.72 -4.27
C VAL A 348 -1.91 -7.99 -2.97
N ARG A 349 -2.22 -6.69 -2.94
CA ARG A 349 -2.24 -5.85 -1.76
C ARG A 349 -3.62 -5.89 -1.14
N VAL A 350 -3.75 -6.50 0.03
CA VAL A 350 -4.97 -6.44 0.84
C VAL A 350 -5.00 -5.12 1.59
N LEU A 351 -6.10 -4.38 1.47
CA LEU A 351 -6.30 -3.08 2.12
C LEU A 351 -7.25 -3.24 3.32
N CYS A 352 -6.82 -2.82 4.50
CA CYS A 352 -7.57 -2.93 5.74
C CYS A 352 -7.65 -1.59 6.46
N VAL A 353 -8.73 -1.40 7.21
CA VAL A 353 -8.91 -0.27 8.12
C VAL A 353 -9.14 -0.79 9.53
N TRP A 354 -8.42 -0.24 10.48
CA TRP A 354 -8.61 -0.49 11.91
C TRP A 354 -9.18 0.78 12.55
N LYS A 355 -10.48 0.77 12.83
CA LYS A 355 -11.10 1.90 13.52
C LYS A 355 -10.67 1.90 14.98
N LYS A 356 -10.59 3.09 15.56
CA LYS A 356 -10.01 3.35 16.90
C LYS A 356 -10.58 2.46 18.01
N ASP A 357 -11.87 2.15 17.94
CA ASP A 357 -12.59 1.40 18.97
C ASP A 357 -12.81 -0.07 18.60
N ASP A 358 -12.32 -0.52 17.44
CA ASP A 358 -12.48 -1.91 16.98
C ASP A 358 -11.36 -2.80 17.54
N ALA A 359 -11.70 -4.05 17.88
CA ALA A 359 -10.71 -5.00 18.38
C ALA A 359 -9.71 -5.48 17.31
N ALA A 360 -10.08 -5.39 16.03
CA ALA A 360 -9.30 -5.88 14.90
C ALA A 360 -9.61 -5.05 13.63
N PRO A 361 -8.69 -4.98 12.65
CA PRO A 361 -8.96 -4.33 11.38
C PRO A 361 -9.98 -5.10 10.54
N THR A 362 -10.77 -4.35 9.78
CA THR A 362 -11.64 -4.89 8.73
C THR A 362 -10.87 -4.98 7.42
N LEU A 363 -10.80 -6.18 6.84
CA LEU A 363 -10.29 -6.39 5.47
C LEU A 363 -11.33 -5.85 4.48
N LEU A 364 -10.96 -4.83 3.70
CA LEU A 364 -11.91 -4.11 2.85
C LEU A 364 -11.90 -4.65 1.42
N CYS A 365 -10.86 -4.29 0.67
CA CYS A 365 -10.71 -4.59 -0.73
C CYS A 365 -9.24 -4.89 -1.03
N ASN A 366 -8.87 -4.83 -2.30
CA ASN A 366 -7.51 -5.11 -2.71
C ASN A 366 -7.07 -4.22 -3.88
N LEU A 367 -5.76 -4.09 -4.02
CA LEU A 367 -5.08 -3.57 -5.19
C LEU A 367 -4.17 -4.67 -5.74
N VAL A 368 -4.06 -4.78 -7.05
CA VAL A 368 -3.17 -5.76 -7.70
C VAL A 368 -2.10 -5.05 -8.49
N ARG A 369 -0.86 -5.52 -8.37
CA ARG A 369 0.26 -5.09 -9.22
C ARG A 369 0.62 -6.22 -10.19
N LEU A 370 0.55 -5.92 -11.48
CA LEU A 370 0.96 -6.84 -12.54
C LEU A 370 2.38 -6.53 -13.00
N SER A 371 3.16 -7.57 -13.27
CA SER A 371 4.54 -7.41 -13.75
C SER A 371 4.98 -8.59 -14.63
N ARG A 372 5.86 -8.28 -15.59
CA ARG A 372 6.60 -9.27 -16.39
C ARG A 372 8.07 -9.39 -15.96
N GLY A 373 8.54 -8.50 -15.09
CA GLY A 373 9.93 -8.45 -14.64
C GLY A 373 10.28 -9.50 -13.57
N GLU A 374 11.56 -9.56 -13.24
CA GLU A 374 12.04 -10.29 -12.06
C GLU A 374 11.67 -9.57 -10.76
N MET A 375 11.65 -8.24 -10.78
CA MET A 375 11.19 -7.38 -9.68
C MET A 375 9.86 -6.71 -10.03
N ILE A 376 8.94 -6.68 -9.06
CA ILE A 376 7.62 -6.06 -9.19
C ILE A 376 7.69 -4.64 -8.57
N GLY A 377 7.32 -3.63 -9.35
CA GLY A 377 7.40 -2.22 -8.95
C GLY A 377 7.21 -1.25 -10.13
N VAL A 378 6.69 -0.06 -9.85
CA VAL A 378 6.32 0.95 -10.87
C VAL A 378 7.53 1.37 -11.73
N LYS A 379 8.73 1.44 -11.13
CA LYS A 379 9.97 1.85 -11.84
C LYS A 379 10.46 0.83 -12.89
N PHE A 380 10.21 -0.46 -12.69
CA PHE A 380 10.82 -1.54 -13.49
C PHE A 380 9.98 -2.01 -14.69
N ASN A 381 8.74 -1.52 -14.82
CA ASN A 381 7.77 -2.05 -15.80
C ASN A 381 7.20 -0.98 -16.75
N LYS A 382 7.77 0.24 -16.79
CA LYS A 382 7.16 1.39 -17.46
C LYS A 382 6.87 1.17 -18.96
N ASP A 383 7.70 0.37 -19.64
CA ASP A 383 7.64 0.18 -21.09
C ASP A 383 7.11 -1.19 -21.53
N MET A 384 6.52 -1.98 -20.63
CA MET A 384 5.93 -3.29 -20.94
C MET A 384 4.41 -3.23 -20.95
N ASP A 385 3.76 -4.05 -21.78
CA ASP A 385 2.30 -4.24 -21.75
C ASP A 385 1.88 -5.33 -20.74
N TRP A 386 0.64 -5.25 -20.24
CA TRP A 386 0.11 -6.18 -19.24
C TRP A 386 0.84 -6.11 -17.89
N VAL A 387 1.12 -4.88 -17.46
CA VAL A 387 1.79 -4.55 -16.20
C VAL A 387 1.17 -3.29 -15.60
N GLY A 388 1.44 -3.02 -14.32
CA GLY A 388 0.93 -1.83 -13.63
C GLY A 388 -0.13 -2.14 -12.57
N GLY A 389 -0.78 -1.09 -12.07
CA GLY A 389 -1.76 -1.17 -10.99
C GLY A 389 -3.17 -1.47 -11.52
N THR A 390 -3.83 -2.45 -10.92
CA THR A 390 -5.22 -2.85 -11.19
C THR A 390 -5.87 -3.30 -9.88
N LEU A 391 -6.95 -4.06 -9.96
CA LEU A 391 -7.66 -4.66 -8.83
C LEU A 391 -7.88 -6.17 -9.04
N GLY A 392 -8.09 -6.87 -7.95
CA GLY A 392 -8.52 -8.26 -7.92
C GLY A 392 -10.03 -8.35 -7.71
N LEU A 393 -10.64 -9.36 -8.30
CA LEU A 393 -12.07 -9.63 -8.24
C LEU A 393 -12.33 -11.05 -7.74
N PHE A 394 -13.30 -11.15 -6.84
CA PHE A 394 -13.80 -12.39 -6.25
C PHE A 394 -15.21 -12.69 -6.75
N GLU A 395 -15.60 -13.96 -6.74
CA GLU A 395 -17.01 -14.34 -6.84
C GLU A 395 -17.79 -13.82 -5.63
N ARG A 396 -19.06 -13.46 -5.87
CA ARG A 396 -20.01 -13.02 -4.84
C ARG A 396 -20.58 -14.19 -4.04
#